data_AF-A0A931YXP3-F1
#
_entry.id   AF-A0A931YXP3-F1
#
_cell.length_a   1.000
_cell.length_b   1.000
_cell.length_c   1.000
_cell.angle_alpha   90.00
_cell.angle_beta   90.00
_cell.angle_gamma   90.00
#
_symmetry.space_group_name_H-M   'P 1'
#
loop_
_entity.id
_entity.type
_entity.pdbx_description
1 polymer ?
#
loop_
_entity_poly.entity_id
_entity_poly.type
_entity_poly.pdbx_seq_one_letter_code
_entity_poly.pdbx_strand_id
1 'polypeptide(L)'
;PGQWVAGGETPSWPGRHHRCHHPIRLEDRLYVSYWHGGFVILDVEDLAKPRFVSGLDWSPPYLTPTHTALPVPFPLRGRRVMLAADEDVAKLAPGPPSFLWLVDITDERRPVPFASFQVAGVDGTPQPPYTGCHQPAERITGTEVPVAWFAYGLRIVDIADPHAPREVAHFLPAPPAGHARVSSNDVFVDDRGLLYLIDRGRGLHILERV
;
A
#
# COMPACT_ATOMS: atom_id res chain seq x y z
N PRO A 1 -16.67 6.09 -10.23
CA PRO A 1 -17.46 6.84 -11.24
C PRO A 1 -16.58 7.89 -11.93
N GLY A 2 -16.72 8.11 -13.23
CA GLY A 2 -15.98 9.12 -14.00
C GLY A 2 -14.82 8.58 -14.85
N GLN A 3 -14.53 7.28 -14.81
CA GLN A 3 -13.42 6.67 -15.57
C GLN A 3 -13.89 6.06 -16.89
N TRP A 4 -15.15 5.68 -17.00
CA TRP A 4 -15.70 5.08 -18.23
C TRP A 4 -16.21 6.17 -19.19
N VAL A 5 -15.27 6.96 -19.71
CA VAL A 5 -15.57 8.05 -20.67
C VAL A 5 -16.27 7.52 -21.92
N ALA A 6 -15.88 6.32 -22.40
CA ALA A 6 -16.53 5.67 -23.54
C ALA A 6 -18.01 5.31 -23.29
N GLY A 7 -18.43 5.19 -22.03
CA GLY A 7 -19.82 5.00 -21.65
C GLY A 7 -20.55 6.25 -21.19
N GLY A 8 -19.96 7.42 -21.43
CA GLY A 8 -20.56 8.72 -21.10
C GLY A 8 -20.32 9.19 -19.68
N GLU A 9 -19.46 8.52 -18.89
CA GLU A 9 -19.05 9.08 -17.60
C GLU A 9 -18.16 10.31 -17.79
N THR A 10 -18.31 11.30 -16.91
CA THR A 10 -17.46 12.49 -16.88
C THR A 10 -16.54 12.43 -15.66
N PRO A 11 -15.20 12.50 -15.81
CA PRO A 11 -14.29 12.59 -14.68
C PRO A 11 -14.59 13.82 -13.83
N SER A 12 -14.62 13.66 -12.51
CA SER A 12 -14.76 14.78 -11.55
C SER A 12 -13.42 15.32 -11.04
N TRP A 13 -12.29 14.76 -11.49
CA TRP A 13 -10.94 15.08 -11.04
C TRP A 13 -10.05 15.61 -12.18
N PRO A 14 -9.00 16.37 -11.86
CA PRO A 14 -8.06 16.85 -12.86
C PRO A 14 -7.07 15.75 -13.30
N GLY A 15 -6.79 15.74 -14.60
CA GLY A 15 -5.69 14.96 -15.19
C GLY A 15 -5.72 13.47 -14.81
N ARG A 16 -4.62 13.00 -14.21
CA ARG A 16 -4.40 11.59 -13.86
C ARG A 16 -4.56 11.32 -12.36
N HIS A 17 -5.21 12.21 -11.61
CA HIS A 17 -5.30 12.08 -10.17
C HIS A 17 -6.02 10.80 -9.78
N HIS A 18 -7.15 10.44 -10.41
CA HIS A 18 -7.85 9.18 -10.15
C HIS A 18 -7.64 8.20 -11.29
N ARG A 19 -6.72 7.25 -11.09
CA ARG A 19 -6.42 6.18 -12.03
C ARG A 19 -6.27 4.86 -11.30
N CYS A 20 -6.77 3.79 -11.91
CA CYS A 20 -6.52 2.44 -11.44
C CYS A 20 -5.01 2.23 -11.38
N HIS A 21 -4.50 1.83 -10.22
CA HIS A 21 -3.09 1.59 -10.03
C HIS A 21 -2.79 0.09 -10.08
N HIS A 22 -3.35 -0.68 -9.16
CA HIS A 22 -3.06 -2.10 -9.04
C HIS A 22 -4.24 -2.89 -8.45
N PRO A 23 -4.64 -4.03 -9.05
CA PRO A 23 -5.66 -4.92 -8.50
C PRO A 23 -5.04 -6.16 -7.80
N ILE A 24 -5.36 -6.37 -6.51
CA ILE A 24 -5.05 -7.61 -5.78
C ILE A 24 -6.27 -8.50 -5.71
N ARG A 25 -6.11 -9.78 -6.09
CA ARG A 25 -7.18 -10.78 -5.98
C ARG A 25 -7.01 -11.62 -4.72
N LEU A 26 -8.09 -11.83 -3.98
CA LEU A 26 -8.21 -12.87 -2.97
C LEU A 26 -9.55 -13.57 -3.18
N GLU A 27 -9.51 -14.85 -3.55
CA GLU A 27 -10.71 -15.64 -3.88
C GLU A 27 -11.59 -14.96 -4.95
N ASP A 28 -12.86 -14.70 -4.65
CA ASP A 28 -13.84 -14.06 -5.53
C ASP A 28 -13.94 -12.54 -5.28
N ARG A 29 -12.88 -11.94 -4.73
CA ARG A 29 -12.76 -10.50 -4.50
C ARG A 29 -11.55 -9.94 -5.22
N LEU A 30 -11.74 -8.72 -5.75
CA LEU A 30 -10.68 -7.91 -6.32
C LEU A 30 -10.62 -6.57 -5.58
N TYR A 31 -9.49 -6.31 -4.94
CA TYR A 31 -9.20 -5.09 -4.18
C TYR A 31 -8.34 -4.20 -5.07
N VAL A 32 -8.92 -3.12 -5.56
CA VAL A 32 -8.29 -2.27 -6.57
C VAL A 32 -7.98 -0.91 -5.97
N SER A 33 -6.71 -0.55 -5.95
CA SER A 33 -6.26 0.78 -5.54
C SER A 33 -6.41 1.78 -6.67
N TYR A 34 -6.79 3.00 -6.29
CA TYR A 34 -6.87 4.15 -7.15
C TYR A 34 -6.06 5.28 -6.55
N TRP A 35 -5.12 5.81 -7.33
CA TRP A 35 -4.44 7.05 -6.92
C TRP A 35 -5.49 8.11 -6.60
N HIS A 36 -5.33 8.81 -5.49
CA HIS A 36 -6.23 9.87 -5.00
C HIS A 36 -7.74 9.56 -5.02
N GLY A 37 -8.13 8.29 -5.13
CA GLY A 37 -9.50 7.82 -5.14
C GLY A 37 -9.71 6.62 -4.22
N GLY A 38 -8.76 6.42 -3.29
CA GLY A 38 -8.72 5.33 -2.32
C GLY A 38 -8.69 3.94 -2.95
N PHE A 39 -9.63 3.09 -2.58
CA PHE A 39 -9.75 1.74 -3.11
C PHE A 39 -11.20 1.34 -3.34
N VAL A 40 -11.40 0.33 -4.17
CA VAL A 40 -12.69 -0.36 -4.33
C VAL A 40 -12.53 -1.86 -4.13
N ILE A 41 -13.60 -2.48 -3.64
CA ILE A 41 -13.76 -3.93 -3.54
C ILE A 41 -14.77 -4.35 -4.60
N LEU A 42 -14.36 -5.26 -5.47
CA LEU A 42 -15.23 -5.85 -6.48
C LEU A 42 -15.45 -7.32 -6.15
N ASP A 43 -16.67 -7.78 -6.35
CA ASP A 43 -17.00 -9.19 -6.46
C ASP A 43 -16.70 -9.62 -7.91
N VAL A 44 -15.87 -10.65 -8.02
CA VAL A 44 -15.37 -11.17 -9.30
C VAL A 44 -15.55 -12.69 -9.40
N GLU A 45 -16.57 -13.24 -8.74
CA GLU A 45 -17.00 -14.64 -8.91
C GLU A 45 -17.20 -14.96 -10.40
N ASP A 46 -17.81 -14.03 -11.15
CA ASP A 46 -17.77 -13.99 -12.62
C ASP A 46 -16.76 -12.92 -13.07
N LEU A 47 -15.55 -13.37 -13.47
CA LEU A 47 -14.49 -12.49 -13.98
C LEU A 47 -14.92 -11.65 -15.20
N ALA A 48 -15.92 -12.10 -15.97
CA ALA A 48 -16.43 -11.35 -17.11
C ALA A 48 -17.44 -10.26 -16.71
N LYS A 49 -17.95 -10.30 -15.46
CA LYS A 49 -18.94 -9.36 -14.94
C LYS A 49 -18.64 -8.92 -13.50
N PRO A 50 -17.53 -8.19 -13.26
CA PRO A 50 -17.23 -7.63 -11.95
C PRO A 50 -18.39 -6.80 -11.40
N ARG A 51 -18.73 -6.99 -10.12
CA ARG A 51 -19.76 -6.20 -9.43
C ARG A 51 -19.12 -5.36 -8.34
N PHE A 52 -19.48 -4.08 -8.27
CA PHE A 52 -19.04 -3.22 -7.18
C PHE A 52 -19.65 -3.68 -5.85
N VAL A 53 -18.81 -3.90 -4.83
CA VAL A 53 -19.24 -4.21 -3.46
C VAL A 53 -19.21 -2.93 -2.63
N SER A 54 -18.06 -2.27 -2.57
CA SER A 54 -17.86 -1.03 -1.84
C SER A 54 -16.56 -0.34 -2.28
N GLY A 55 -16.31 0.83 -1.72
CA GLY A 55 -15.02 1.50 -1.80
C GLY A 55 -14.94 2.55 -0.69
N LEU A 56 -13.72 3.02 -0.44
CA LEU A 56 -13.46 4.10 0.50
C LEU A 56 -12.37 4.99 -0.08
N ASP A 57 -12.58 6.30 0.05
CA ASP A 57 -11.63 7.33 -0.34
C ASP A 57 -11.43 8.30 0.83
N TRP A 58 -10.18 8.58 1.14
CA TRP A 58 -9.75 9.48 2.21
C TRP A 58 -8.93 10.67 1.67
N SER A 59 -8.85 10.82 0.35
CA SER A 59 -8.08 11.86 -0.31
C SER A 59 -9.02 12.83 -1.04
N PRO A 60 -9.21 14.07 -0.55
CA PRO A 60 -8.67 14.70 0.66
C PRO A 60 -9.34 14.21 1.97
N PRO A 61 -8.74 14.43 3.17
CA PRO A 61 -7.59 15.31 3.46
C PRO A 61 -6.21 14.69 3.29
N TYR A 62 -6.09 13.38 3.06
CA TYR A 62 -4.78 12.76 2.84
C TYR A 62 -4.23 13.11 1.45
N LEU A 63 -2.92 13.33 1.40
CA LEU A 63 -2.26 14.02 0.29
C LEU A 63 -1.63 13.07 -0.73
N THR A 64 -1.43 11.82 -0.34
CA THR A 64 -0.69 10.80 -1.08
C THR A 64 -1.65 9.81 -1.73
N PRO A 65 -1.36 9.33 -2.96
CA PRO A 65 -2.22 8.41 -3.67
C PRO A 65 -2.22 7.02 -3.02
N THR A 66 -3.40 6.38 -2.93
CA THR A 66 -3.49 4.97 -2.57
C THR A 66 -2.94 4.10 -3.70
N HIS A 67 -1.91 3.31 -3.37
CA HIS A 67 -1.11 2.54 -4.33
C HIS A 67 -1.41 1.05 -4.28
N THR A 68 -1.61 0.49 -3.09
CA THR A 68 -1.89 -0.94 -2.91
C THR A 68 -3.01 -1.15 -1.91
N ALA A 69 -3.96 -2.03 -2.24
CA ALA A 69 -5.03 -2.50 -1.36
C ALA A 69 -4.88 -4.02 -1.20
N LEU A 70 -4.14 -4.44 -0.17
CA LEU A 70 -3.69 -5.82 0.03
C LEU A 70 -4.51 -6.51 1.15
N PRO A 71 -5.47 -7.39 0.83
CA PRO A 71 -6.20 -8.14 1.85
C PRO A 71 -5.27 -9.13 2.57
N VAL A 72 -5.40 -9.23 3.89
CA VAL A 72 -4.73 -10.26 4.69
C VAL A 72 -5.50 -11.59 4.50
N PRO A 73 -4.84 -12.68 4.07
CA PRO A 73 -5.52 -13.92 3.68
C PRO A 73 -6.02 -14.77 4.87
N PHE A 74 -5.89 -14.26 6.09
CA PHE A 74 -6.35 -14.91 7.32
C PHE A 74 -6.87 -13.86 8.31
N PRO A 75 -7.76 -14.24 9.24
CA PRO A 75 -8.28 -13.31 10.22
C PRO A 75 -7.20 -12.91 11.25
N LEU A 76 -7.20 -11.62 11.62
CA LEU A 76 -6.42 -11.08 12.72
C LEU A 76 -7.37 -10.78 13.88
N ARG A 77 -7.20 -11.47 15.01
CA ARG A 77 -8.07 -11.35 16.19
C ARG A 77 -9.58 -11.42 15.86
N GLY A 78 -9.94 -12.33 14.95
CA GLY A 78 -11.33 -12.55 14.51
C GLY A 78 -11.87 -11.52 13.51
N ARG A 79 -11.03 -10.63 12.98
CA ARG A 79 -11.38 -9.64 11.95
C ARG A 79 -10.73 -9.95 10.62
N ARG A 80 -11.41 -9.64 9.54
CA ARG A 80 -10.76 -9.58 8.21
C ARG A 80 -10.15 -8.20 8.06
N VAL A 81 -8.88 -8.15 7.70
CA VAL A 81 -8.10 -6.90 7.62
C VAL A 81 -7.51 -6.77 6.22
N MET A 82 -7.43 -5.54 5.74
CA MET A 82 -6.71 -5.16 4.54
C MET A 82 -5.65 -4.12 4.90
N LEU A 83 -4.46 -4.27 4.32
CA LEU A 83 -3.41 -3.27 4.35
C LEU A 83 -3.59 -2.35 3.15
N ALA A 84 -3.62 -1.04 3.36
CA ALA A 84 -3.63 -0.07 2.27
C ALA A 84 -2.38 0.81 2.34
N ALA A 85 -1.51 0.70 1.35
CA ALA A 85 -0.32 1.51 1.23
C ALA A 85 -0.61 2.72 0.36
N ASP A 86 -0.48 3.91 0.94
CA ASP A 86 -0.38 5.12 0.14
C ASP A 86 1.09 5.29 -0.29
N GLU A 87 1.32 5.63 -1.56
CA GLU A 87 2.67 5.84 -2.09
C GLU A 87 3.10 7.29 -1.93
N ASP A 88 4.34 7.52 -1.50
CA ASP A 88 4.88 8.86 -1.30
C ASP A 88 5.29 9.59 -2.60
N VAL A 89 4.42 9.59 -3.61
CA VAL A 89 4.61 10.27 -4.90
C VAL A 89 3.40 11.10 -5.26
N ALA A 90 3.55 12.01 -6.24
CA ALA A 90 2.43 12.77 -6.81
C ALA A 90 1.49 13.40 -5.76
N LYS A 91 2.07 13.95 -4.68
CA LYS A 91 1.33 14.57 -3.57
C LYS A 91 0.45 15.70 -4.09
N LEU A 92 -0.75 15.84 -3.54
CA LEU A 92 -1.67 16.94 -3.87
C LEU A 92 -1.16 18.30 -3.37
N ALA A 93 -0.35 18.31 -2.32
CA ALA A 93 0.31 19.49 -1.78
C ALA A 93 1.60 19.09 -1.02
N PRO A 94 2.52 20.03 -0.71
CA PRO A 94 3.62 19.78 0.21
C PRO A 94 3.09 19.29 1.56
N GLY A 95 3.65 18.20 2.07
CA GLY A 95 3.17 17.58 3.32
C GLY A 95 4.00 16.36 3.73
N PRO A 96 3.63 15.74 4.87
CA PRO A 96 4.35 14.60 5.41
C PRO A 96 4.41 13.42 4.43
N PRO A 97 5.32 12.46 4.66
CA PRO A 97 5.39 11.26 3.86
C PRO A 97 4.16 10.36 4.05
N SER A 98 3.86 9.53 3.05
CA SER A 98 2.83 8.49 3.16
C SER A 98 3.14 7.45 4.24
N PHE A 99 2.14 6.62 4.56
CA PHE A 99 2.19 5.60 5.60
C PHE A 99 1.29 4.41 5.23
N LEU A 100 1.27 3.38 6.08
CA LEU A 100 0.49 2.17 5.88
C LEU A 100 -0.81 2.22 6.70
N TRP A 101 -1.94 2.00 6.06
CA TRP A 101 -3.25 1.86 6.70
C TRP A 101 -3.59 0.42 7.02
N LEU A 102 -4.34 0.21 8.10
CA LEU A 102 -5.07 -1.03 8.36
C LEU A 102 -6.57 -0.74 8.33
N VAL A 103 -7.28 -1.51 7.52
CA VAL A 103 -8.71 -1.35 7.23
C VAL A 103 -9.44 -2.63 7.62
N ASP A 104 -10.46 -2.53 8.48
CA ASP A 104 -11.36 -3.64 8.79
C ASP A 104 -12.29 -3.83 7.57
N ILE A 105 -12.25 -5.03 7.00
CA ILE A 105 -13.08 -5.48 5.87
C ILE A 105 -13.94 -6.69 6.26
N THR A 106 -14.25 -6.85 7.55
CA THR A 106 -15.11 -7.93 8.06
C THR A 106 -16.52 -7.84 7.47
N ASP A 107 -17.10 -6.64 7.41
CA ASP A 107 -18.21 -6.33 6.49
C ASP A 107 -17.63 -5.56 5.29
N GLU A 108 -17.37 -6.27 4.20
CA GLU A 108 -16.79 -5.67 2.98
C GLU A 108 -17.66 -4.57 2.38
N ARG A 109 -18.93 -4.46 2.75
CA ARG A 109 -19.80 -3.37 2.28
C ARG A 109 -19.53 -2.06 3.03
N ARG A 110 -18.78 -2.12 4.13
CA ARG A 110 -18.49 -1.02 5.06
C ARG A 110 -17.05 -1.10 5.56
N PRO A 111 -16.05 -0.93 4.69
CA PRO A 111 -14.66 -0.89 5.11
C PRO A 111 -14.41 0.29 6.07
N VAL A 112 -13.63 0.06 7.13
CA VAL A 112 -13.32 1.09 8.14
C VAL A 112 -11.82 1.12 8.45
N PRO A 113 -11.10 2.23 8.21
CA PRO A 113 -9.73 2.39 8.67
C PRO A 113 -9.74 2.52 10.20
N PHE A 114 -8.90 1.77 10.89
CA PHE A 114 -8.89 1.74 12.36
C PHE A 114 -7.50 1.81 12.99
N ALA A 115 -6.44 1.59 12.21
CA ALA A 115 -5.07 1.76 12.64
C ALA A 115 -4.18 2.16 11.46
N SER A 116 -2.97 2.61 11.76
CA SER A 116 -1.93 2.88 10.79
C SER A 116 -0.56 2.56 11.36
N PHE A 117 0.41 2.38 10.49
CA PHE A 117 1.82 2.27 10.83
C PHE A 117 2.60 3.34 10.09
N GLN A 118 3.47 4.06 10.81
CA GLN A 118 4.40 5.05 10.28
C GLN A 118 5.78 4.79 10.90
N VAL A 119 6.86 4.95 10.13
CA VAL A 119 8.22 4.81 10.64
C VAL A 119 8.52 5.91 11.67
N ALA A 120 9.35 5.58 12.67
CA ALA A 120 9.71 6.54 13.70
C ALA A 120 10.44 7.76 13.13
N GLY A 121 10.26 8.93 13.75
CA GLY A 121 10.93 10.17 13.37
C GLY A 121 10.22 11.02 12.32
N VAL A 122 9.10 10.55 11.74
CA VAL A 122 8.21 11.39 10.94
C VAL A 122 7.43 12.32 11.88
N ASP A 123 7.66 13.63 11.75
CA ASP A 123 7.18 14.67 12.66
C ASP A 123 6.01 15.50 12.11
N GLY A 124 5.47 15.11 10.94
CA GLY A 124 4.39 15.82 10.27
C GLY A 124 4.84 16.97 9.36
N THR A 125 6.14 17.28 9.30
CA THR A 125 6.66 18.33 8.40
C THR A 125 6.67 17.87 6.94
N PRO A 126 6.62 18.80 5.96
CA PRO A 126 6.76 18.47 4.56
C PRO A 126 8.09 17.76 4.24
N GLN A 127 8.02 16.59 3.61
CA GLN A 127 9.19 15.83 3.15
C GLN A 127 9.16 15.62 1.63
N PRO A 128 10.34 15.50 0.97
CA PRO A 128 10.42 15.24 -0.46
C PRO A 128 9.63 13.99 -0.86
N PRO A 129 9.18 13.86 -2.13
CA PRO A 129 8.65 12.60 -2.63
C PRO A 129 9.67 11.45 -2.49
N TYR A 130 9.18 10.22 -2.61
CA TYR A 130 9.97 9.00 -2.44
C TYR A 130 10.65 8.95 -1.05
N THR A 131 9.93 9.36 -0.01
CA THR A 131 10.40 9.25 1.39
C THR A 131 9.60 8.19 2.16
N GLY A 132 8.28 8.22 2.02
CA GLY A 132 7.33 7.40 2.77
C GLY A 132 7.11 5.97 2.27
N CYS A 133 5.97 5.42 2.71
CA CYS A 133 5.50 4.08 2.36
C CYS A 133 5.33 3.93 0.84
N HIS A 134 5.42 2.70 0.36
CA HIS A 134 5.19 2.40 -1.05
C HIS A 134 4.46 1.08 -1.25
N GLN A 135 5.12 -0.05 -1.01
CA GLN A 135 4.65 -1.34 -1.51
C GLN A 135 4.91 -2.45 -0.47
N PRO A 136 3.86 -3.04 0.13
CA PRO A 136 3.99 -4.26 0.90
C PRO A 136 4.26 -5.45 -0.03
N ALA A 137 4.90 -6.50 0.48
CA ALA A 137 5.00 -7.77 -0.24
C ALA A 137 3.58 -8.32 -0.47
N GLU A 138 3.19 -8.46 -1.74
CA GLU A 138 1.83 -8.87 -2.12
C GLU A 138 1.50 -10.31 -1.67
N ARG A 139 2.54 -11.11 -1.41
CA ARG A 139 2.40 -12.43 -0.80
C ARG A 139 2.60 -12.34 0.71
N ILE A 140 1.49 -12.36 1.46
CA ILE A 140 1.51 -12.44 2.92
C ILE A 140 1.71 -13.89 3.35
N THR A 141 2.83 -14.17 4.02
CA THR A 141 3.20 -15.51 4.54
C THR A 141 2.97 -15.65 6.04
N GLY A 142 2.66 -14.55 6.74
CA GLY A 142 2.48 -14.49 8.20
C GLY A 142 2.13 -13.07 8.64
N THR A 143 2.20 -12.79 9.95
CA THR A 143 1.87 -11.46 10.47
C THR A 143 2.98 -10.43 10.27
N GLU A 144 4.19 -10.85 9.91
CA GLU A 144 5.30 -9.94 9.69
C GLU A 144 5.41 -9.62 8.20
N VAL A 145 4.87 -8.46 7.82
CA VAL A 145 4.73 -8.05 6.43
C VAL A 145 5.92 -7.17 6.03
N PRO A 146 6.74 -7.60 5.05
CA PRO A 146 7.77 -6.76 4.47
C PRO A 146 7.14 -5.64 3.64
N VAL A 147 7.65 -4.42 3.79
CA VAL A 147 7.15 -3.22 3.11
C VAL A 147 8.32 -2.39 2.60
N ALA A 148 8.38 -2.17 1.29
CA ALA A 148 9.29 -1.20 0.70
C ALA A 148 8.83 0.22 1.08
N TRP A 149 9.78 1.01 1.59
CA TRP A 149 9.53 2.32 2.19
C TRP A 149 10.53 3.35 1.66
N PHE A 150 10.69 3.45 0.34
CA PHE A 150 11.61 4.36 -0.36
C PHE A 150 12.90 4.72 0.39
N ALA A 151 12.99 5.96 0.92
CA ALA A 151 14.17 6.48 1.60
C ALA A 151 14.47 5.80 2.93
N TYR A 152 13.50 5.11 3.49
CA TYR A 152 13.60 4.31 4.71
C TYR A 152 13.86 2.82 4.43
N GLY A 153 14.11 2.40 3.18
CA GLY A 153 14.54 1.04 2.88
C GLY A 153 13.41 0.02 2.98
N LEU A 154 13.72 -1.17 3.51
CA LEU A 154 12.76 -2.24 3.81
C LEU A 154 12.36 -2.20 5.28
N ARG A 155 11.05 -2.25 5.55
CA ARG A 155 10.46 -2.36 6.90
C ARG A 155 9.73 -3.68 7.04
N ILE A 156 9.93 -4.39 8.14
CA ILE A 156 9.13 -5.57 8.49
C ILE A 156 8.13 -5.14 9.56
N VAL A 157 6.86 -5.09 9.19
CA VAL A 157 5.76 -4.62 10.04
C VAL A 157 4.98 -5.82 10.55
N ASP A 158 5.00 -6.06 11.86
CA ASP A 158 4.17 -7.07 12.51
C ASP A 158 2.75 -6.54 12.74
N ILE A 159 1.76 -7.25 12.18
CA ILE A 159 0.34 -6.94 12.26
C ILE A 159 -0.44 -7.92 13.16
N ALA A 160 0.24 -8.76 13.95
CA ALA A 160 -0.42 -9.71 14.86
C ALA A 160 -1.36 -9.02 15.87
N ASP A 161 -0.98 -7.83 16.33
CA ASP A 161 -1.90 -6.88 16.96
C ASP A 161 -2.32 -5.82 15.92
N PRO A 162 -3.48 -5.98 15.26
CA PRO A 162 -3.88 -5.05 14.22
C PRO A 162 -4.20 -3.65 14.75
N HIS A 163 -4.40 -3.45 16.06
CA HIS A 163 -4.61 -2.12 16.64
C HIS A 163 -3.30 -1.40 16.97
N ALA A 164 -2.18 -2.13 16.99
CA ALA A 164 -0.86 -1.60 17.31
C ALA A 164 0.20 -2.25 16.41
N PRO A 165 0.11 -2.08 15.07
CA PRO A 165 1.13 -2.58 14.16
C PRO A 165 2.49 -1.97 14.52
N ARG A 166 3.55 -2.77 14.44
CA ARG A 166 4.89 -2.35 14.90
C ARG A 166 6.00 -2.83 13.99
N GLU A 167 7.07 -2.06 13.91
CA GLU A 167 8.30 -2.51 13.25
C GLU A 167 8.98 -3.59 14.10
N VAL A 168 9.40 -4.69 13.47
CA VAL A 168 10.14 -5.78 14.14
C VAL A 168 11.51 -6.06 13.53
N ALA A 169 11.75 -5.54 12.33
CA ALA A 169 13.05 -5.53 11.68
C ALA A 169 13.05 -4.48 10.56
N HIS A 170 14.23 -4.07 10.12
CA HIS A 170 14.40 -3.25 8.93
C HIS A 170 15.73 -3.55 8.26
N PHE A 171 15.82 -3.16 6.99
CA PHE A 171 17.07 -3.12 6.26
C PHE A 171 17.16 -1.78 5.52
N LEU A 172 18.17 -0.98 5.86
CA LEU A 172 18.45 0.29 5.22
C LEU A 172 19.89 0.27 4.68
N PRO A 173 20.11 0.06 3.38
CA PRO A 173 21.44 0.10 2.80
C PRO A 173 21.97 1.54 2.74
N ALA A 174 23.28 1.69 2.52
CA ALA A 174 23.82 2.99 2.14
C ALA A 174 23.21 3.47 0.80
N PRO A 175 23.00 4.79 0.60
CA PRO A 175 22.59 5.31 -0.70
C PRO A 175 23.50 4.82 -1.85
N PRO A 176 22.96 4.47 -3.02
CA PRO A 176 23.77 4.09 -4.17
C PRO A 176 24.64 5.25 -4.66
N ALA A 177 25.76 4.94 -5.33
CA ALA A 177 26.63 5.97 -5.89
C ALA A 177 25.83 6.91 -6.81
N GLY A 178 26.07 8.22 -6.68
CA GLY A 178 25.34 9.24 -7.44
C GLY A 178 23.92 9.54 -6.94
N HIS A 179 23.45 8.90 -5.85
CA HIS A 179 22.14 9.13 -5.28
C HIS A 179 22.24 9.68 -3.85
N ALA A 180 21.38 10.63 -3.52
CA ALA A 180 21.35 11.23 -2.17
C ALA A 180 20.72 10.29 -1.12
N ARG A 181 19.81 9.40 -1.54
CA ARG A 181 19.01 8.54 -0.66
C ARG A 181 18.78 7.18 -1.31
N VAL A 182 18.45 6.20 -0.47
CA VAL A 182 17.85 4.93 -0.89
C VAL A 182 16.49 5.23 -1.55
N SER A 183 16.07 4.37 -2.47
CA SER A 183 14.77 4.44 -3.12
C SER A 183 14.25 3.03 -3.35
N SER A 184 14.03 2.31 -2.24
CA SER A 184 13.44 0.96 -2.25
C SER A 184 12.02 1.02 -2.81
N ASN A 185 11.74 0.22 -3.82
CA ASN A 185 10.57 0.36 -4.67
C ASN A 185 9.63 -0.85 -4.59
N ASP A 186 10.13 -2.07 -4.46
CA ASP A 186 9.25 -3.24 -4.39
C ASP A 186 9.93 -4.34 -3.58
N VAL A 187 9.12 -5.21 -2.99
CA VAL A 187 9.59 -6.34 -2.21
C VAL A 187 8.77 -7.59 -2.51
N PHE A 188 9.45 -8.69 -2.76
CA PHE A 188 8.85 -10.02 -2.91
C PHE A 188 9.42 -11.00 -1.89
N VAL A 189 8.62 -11.96 -1.45
CA VAL A 189 9.03 -13.06 -0.56
C VAL A 189 8.82 -14.38 -1.26
N ASP A 190 9.88 -15.20 -1.35
CA ASP A 190 9.77 -16.56 -1.90
C ASP A 190 9.43 -17.61 -0.83
N ASP A 191 9.19 -18.85 -1.27
CA ASP A 191 8.84 -19.97 -0.39
C ASP A 191 9.95 -20.39 0.58
N ARG A 192 11.19 -19.92 0.37
CA ARG A 192 12.32 -20.16 1.27
C ARG A 192 12.41 -19.08 2.36
N GLY A 193 11.56 -18.06 2.30
CA GLY A 193 11.61 -16.90 3.17
C GLY A 193 12.64 -15.84 2.76
N LEU A 194 13.20 -15.94 1.54
CA LEU A 194 14.10 -14.90 1.03
C LEU A 194 13.31 -13.68 0.57
N LEU A 195 13.85 -12.50 0.91
CA LEU A 195 13.30 -11.20 0.58
C LEU A 195 14.05 -10.61 -0.62
N TYR A 196 13.32 -10.24 -1.66
CA TYR A 196 13.84 -9.64 -2.89
C TYR A 196 13.44 -8.18 -2.92
N LEU A 197 14.32 -7.30 -2.48
CA LEU A 197 14.09 -5.86 -2.41
C LEU A 197 14.72 -5.16 -3.60
N ILE A 198 13.91 -4.55 -4.47
CA ILE A 198 14.42 -3.74 -5.57
C ILE A 198 14.49 -2.26 -5.17
N ASP A 199 15.58 -1.61 -5.56
CA ASP A 199 15.85 -0.19 -5.35
C ASP A 199 16.05 0.49 -6.71
N ARG A 200 15.44 1.66 -6.90
CA ARG A 200 15.45 2.40 -8.19
C ARG A 200 16.85 2.84 -8.63
N GLY A 201 17.78 3.02 -7.70
CA GLY A 201 19.13 3.50 -7.95
C GLY A 201 20.23 2.43 -7.82
N ARG A 202 19.94 1.29 -7.18
CA ARG A 202 20.92 0.21 -6.92
C ARG A 202 20.60 -1.12 -7.61
N GLY A 203 19.34 -1.41 -7.92
CA GLY A 203 18.91 -2.73 -8.39
C GLY A 203 18.46 -3.63 -7.23
N LEU A 204 18.80 -4.91 -7.26
CA LEU A 204 18.22 -5.93 -6.38
C LEU A 204 19.11 -6.27 -5.17
N HIS A 205 18.50 -6.32 -3.99
CA HIS A 205 19.01 -7.00 -2.80
C HIS A 205 18.25 -8.30 -2.58
N ILE A 206 18.98 -9.37 -2.21
CA ILE A 206 18.40 -10.61 -1.70
C ILE A 206 18.80 -10.69 -0.24
N LEU A 207 17.81 -10.74 0.64
CA LEU A 207 17.98 -10.70 2.09
C LEU A 207 17.35 -11.95 2.69
N GLU A 208 17.86 -12.36 3.84
CA GLU A 208 17.24 -13.37 4.70
C GLU A 208 17.07 -12.80 6.09
N ARG A 209 16.04 -13.25 6.80
CA ARG A 209 15.85 -12.90 8.19
C ARG A 209 16.54 -13.92 9.07
N VAL A 210 17.53 -13.46 9.83
CA VAL A 210 18.30 -14.25 10.80
C VAL A 210 17.75 -14.13 12.22
#